data_AF-A0A7Y0ZIQ2-F1
#
_entry.id   AF-A0A7Y0ZIQ2-F1
#
_cell.length_a   1.000
_cell.length_b   1.000
_cell.length_c   1.000
_cell.angle_alpha   90.00
_cell.angle_beta   90.00
_cell.angle_gamma   90.00
#
_symmetry.space_group_name_H-M   'P 1'
#
loop_
_entity.id
_entity.type
_entity.pdbx_description
1 polymer ?
#
loop_
_entity_poly.entity_id
_entity_poly.type
_entity_poly.pdbx_seq_one_letter_code
_entity_poly.pdbx_strand_id
1 'polypeptide(L)'
;MDDAIKRSVERQFPELTGGYHLPRFARVVGVADAPAGAGICDDFRPRYAVDIEVLGPDGEPDSKLPILAGVPLPLPTGGEEMGIYAFPEEGTRVVVCFAYGLPHKPYIQTILPHGLSMPSVPKGDQVWQHSEACQQRVDADGNWLRQTDGKIQDKAIEREVEAMGNTERYQNHTRTVDDHSKESVGGIKTIEALGALKLLSGGSASLAAMDDLHQATGRDLNLVVGQKHNATVGGDMEERIEGVRQSLAAISQQLIAPKNHVGSKSVNIFQVVCDLLDLVQQMNTQLAGHTHGPTPVPGNAGAFIGNAAKATALAGQLKPITL
;
A
#
# COMPACT_ATOMS: atom_id res chain seq x y z
N MET A 1 -49.68 7.49 -69.30
CA MET A 1 -50.35 6.71 -68.24
C MET A 1 -49.48 6.68 -67.00
N ASP A 2 -48.18 6.42 -67.18
CA ASP A 2 -47.18 6.34 -66.11
C ASP A 2 -47.02 7.64 -65.29
N ASP A 3 -47.10 8.83 -65.90
CA ASP A 3 -47.02 10.11 -65.17
C ASP A 3 -48.25 10.40 -64.28
N ALA A 4 -49.42 9.85 -64.63
CA ALA A 4 -50.61 9.97 -63.79
C ALA A 4 -50.53 9.00 -62.61
N ILE A 5 -49.99 7.80 -62.84
CA ILE A 5 -49.70 6.81 -61.80
C ILE A 5 -48.65 7.37 -60.83
N LYS A 6 -47.53 7.89 -61.34
CA LYS A 6 -46.46 8.49 -60.54
C LYS A 6 -46.97 9.61 -59.64
N ARG A 7 -47.72 10.57 -60.18
CA ARG A 7 -48.31 11.66 -59.37
C ARG A 7 -49.34 11.18 -58.35
N SER A 8 -50.14 10.15 -58.68
CA SER A 8 -51.08 9.57 -57.72
C SER A 8 -50.33 8.88 -56.57
N VAL A 9 -49.24 8.18 -56.88
CA VAL A 9 -48.36 7.52 -55.91
C VAL A 9 -47.65 8.54 -55.03
N GLU A 10 -47.00 9.56 -55.60
CA GLU A 10 -46.32 10.65 -54.87
C GLU A 10 -47.26 11.43 -53.95
N ARG A 11 -48.54 11.56 -54.32
CA ARG A 11 -49.58 12.18 -53.49
C ARG A 11 -50.03 11.29 -52.33
N GLN A 12 -50.14 9.98 -52.56
CA GLN A 12 -50.55 9.02 -51.53
C GLN A 12 -49.40 8.68 -50.57
N PHE A 13 -48.17 8.78 -51.05
CA PHE A 13 -46.93 8.44 -50.36
C PHE A 13 -45.92 9.59 -50.49
N PRO A 14 -46.10 10.69 -49.75
CA PRO A 14 -45.24 11.87 -49.82
C PRO A 14 -43.75 11.58 -49.56
N GLU A 15 -43.45 10.53 -48.80
CA GLU A 15 -42.11 10.01 -48.52
C GLU A 15 -41.38 9.51 -49.76
N LEU A 16 -42.10 9.12 -50.82
CA LEU A 16 -41.52 8.73 -52.10
C LEU A 16 -41.00 9.94 -52.87
N THR A 17 -41.72 11.06 -52.81
CA THR A 17 -41.34 12.31 -53.48
C THR A 17 -40.01 12.86 -52.96
N GLY A 18 -39.82 12.80 -51.64
CA GLY A 18 -38.59 13.28 -50.99
C GLY A 18 -37.53 12.21 -50.72
N GLY A 19 -37.79 10.95 -51.07
CA GLY A 19 -36.88 9.83 -50.82
C GLY A 19 -36.70 9.48 -49.33
N TYR A 20 -37.56 9.96 -48.43
CA TYR A 20 -37.44 9.77 -46.98
C TYR A 20 -37.67 8.32 -46.52
N HIS A 21 -38.23 7.49 -47.39
CA HIS A 21 -38.36 6.04 -47.20
C HIS A 21 -37.03 5.29 -47.36
N LEU A 22 -36.02 5.91 -47.95
CA LEU A 22 -34.70 5.31 -48.16
C LEU A 22 -33.72 5.80 -47.08
N PRO A 23 -32.90 4.92 -46.52
CA PRO A 23 -31.73 5.32 -45.76
C PRO A 23 -30.82 6.20 -46.62
N ARG A 24 -30.33 7.31 -46.06
CA ARG A 24 -29.40 8.21 -46.75
C ARG A 24 -28.09 8.30 -45.99
N PHE A 25 -26.97 8.41 -46.71
CA PHE A 25 -25.72 8.78 -46.07
C PHE A 25 -25.75 10.26 -45.66
N ALA A 26 -25.13 10.55 -44.54
CA ALA A 26 -24.91 11.89 -44.03
C ALA A 26 -23.52 11.99 -43.41
N ARG A 27 -23.06 13.21 -43.20
CA ARG A 27 -21.79 13.52 -42.54
C ARG A 27 -22.05 14.36 -41.30
N VAL A 28 -21.41 14.01 -40.19
CA VAL A 28 -21.46 14.79 -38.94
C VAL A 28 -20.75 16.12 -39.16
N VAL A 29 -21.40 17.23 -38.83
CA VAL A 29 -20.83 18.59 -38.90
C VAL A 29 -20.66 19.24 -37.53
N GLY A 30 -21.20 18.63 -36.47
CA GLY A 30 -21.01 19.09 -35.10
C GLY A 30 -21.73 18.20 -34.08
N VAL A 31 -21.32 18.28 -32.81
CA VAL A 31 -22.05 17.67 -31.69
C VAL A 31 -23.09 18.67 -31.17
N ALA A 32 -24.36 18.26 -31.15
CA ALA A 32 -25.45 19.12 -30.74
C ALA A 32 -25.58 19.17 -29.21
N ASP A 33 -25.40 20.36 -28.61
CA ASP A 33 -25.54 20.65 -27.16
C ASP A 33 -25.06 19.50 -26.25
N ALA A 34 -23.78 19.13 -26.35
CA ALA A 34 -23.21 18.05 -25.54
C ALA A 34 -23.51 18.28 -24.05
N PRO A 35 -24.13 17.31 -23.35
CA PRO A 35 -24.71 17.55 -22.04
C PRO A 35 -23.62 17.75 -20.99
N ALA A 36 -23.69 18.88 -20.26
CA ALA A 36 -22.81 19.15 -19.10
C ALA A 36 -23.19 18.36 -17.83
N GLY A 37 -24.32 17.65 -17.85
CA GLY A 37 -24.83 16.84 -16.74
C GLY A 37 -26.01 15.95 -17.16
N ALA A 38 -26.40 15.04 -16.27
CA ALA A 38 -27.50 14.10 -16.51
C ALA A 38 -28.84 14.84 -16.73
N GLY A 39 -29.72 14.23 -17.51
CA GLY A 39 -31.07 14.74 -17.74
C GLY A 39 -31.81 13.99 -18.83
N ILE A 40 -33.10 14.26 -18.96
CA ILE A 40 -33.96 13.65 -19.97
C ILE A 40 -33.50 14.06 -21.37
N CYS A 41 -33.44 13.08 -22.27
CA CYS A 41 -33.27 13.27 -23.70
C CYS A 41 -34.66 13.18 -24.35
N ASP A 42 -35.12 14.28 -24.93
CA ASP A 42 -36.40 14.37 -25.63
C ASP A 42 -36.25 15.14 -26.94
N ASP A 43 -37.32 15.22 -27.73
CA ASP A 43 -37.30 15.90 -29.04
C ASP A 43 -37.00 17.40 -28.94
N PHE A 44 -37.24 18.03 -27.78
CA PHE A 44 -36.97 19.46 -27.57
C PHE A 44 -35.52 19.71 -27.14
N ARG A 45 -34.94 18.77 -26.38
CA ARG A 45 -33.56 18.79 -25.93
C ARG A 45 -32.88 17.43 -26.15
N PRO A 46 -32.46 17.14 -27.39
CA PRO A 46 -31.74 15.92 -27.68
C PRO A 46 -30.33 16.01 -27.07
N ARG A 47 -30.04 15.21 -26.04
CA ARG A 47 -28.77 15.21 -25.29
C ARG A 47 -27.72 14.27 -25.87
N TYR A 48 -28.11 13.37 -26.75
CA TYR A 48 -27.21 12.46 -27.44
C TYR A 48 -27.52 12.52 -28.93
N ALA A 49 -27.09 13.61 -29.54
CA ALA A 49 -27.40 13.96 -30.92
C ALA A 49 -26.26 14.74 -31.58
N VAL A 50 -26.31 14.78 -32.91
CA VAL A 50 -25.34 15.49 -33.74
C VAL A 50 -26.05 16.25 -34.84
N ASP A 51 -25.38 17.30 -35.30
CA ASP A 51 -25.78 18.02 -36.50
C ASP A 51 -25.19 17.32 -37.72
N ILE A 52 -25.99 17.15 -38.77
CA ILE A 52 -25.59 16.43 -39.97
C ILE A 52 -25.93 17.18 -41.25
N GLU A 53 -25.09 17.01 -42.27
CA GLU A 53 -25.45 17.31 -43.65
C GLU A 53 -25.74 16.01 -44.40
N VAL A 54 -26.87 15.96 -45.11
CA VAL A 54 -27.28 14.77 -45.86
C VAL A 54 -26.54 14.74 -47.19
N LEU A 55 -26.00 13.58 -47.56
CA LEU A 55 -25.23 13.40 -48.79
C LEU A 55 -26.12 12.90 -49.94
N GLY A 56 -25.73 13.25 -51.15
CA GLY A 56 -26.24 12.69 -52.40
C GLY A 56 -25.59 11.32 -52.72
N PRO A 57 -26.07 10.62 -53.77
CA PRO A 57 -25.49 9.35 -54.21
C PRO A 57 -24.02 9.45 -54.68
N ASP A 58 -23.60 10.65 -55.07
CA ASP A 58 -22.21 11.01 -55.42
C ASP A 58 -21.31 11.20 -54.18
N GLY A 59 -21.91 11.25 -52.98
CA GLY A 59 -21.19 11.47 -51.73
C GLY A 59 -20.96 12.95 -51.39
N GLU A 60 -21.44 13.87 -52.21
CA GLU A 60 -21.40 15.31 -51.97
C GLU A 60 -22.62 15.77 -51.16
N PRO A 61 -22.55 16.92 -50.45
CA PRO A 61 -23.70 17.46 -49.73
C PRO A 61 -24.90 17.72 -50.65
N ASP A 62 -26.08 17.27 -50.24
CA ASP A 62 -27.32 17.54 -50.96
C ASP A 62 -27.75 18.99 -50.75
N SER A 63 -27.42 19.85 -51.71
CA SER A 63 -27.77 21.28 -51.71
C SER A 63 -29.26 21.62 -51.54
N LYS A 64 -30.16 20.63 -51.67
CA LYS A 64 -31.61 20.82 -51.47
C LYS A 64 -32.04 20.66 -50.02
N LEU A 65 -31.20 20.09 -49.16
CA LEU A 65 -31.49 19.89 -47.75
C LEU A 65 -30.62 20.82 -46.89
N PRO A 66 -31.20 21.46 -45.87
CA PRO A 66 -30.40 22.18 -44.88
C PRO A 66 -29.62 21.17 -44.01
N ILE A 67 -28.70 21.70 -43.21
CA ILE A 67 -28.15 20.96 -42.07
C ILE A 67 -29.31 20.57 -41.16
N LEU A 68 -29.37 19.29 -40.80
CA LEU A 68 -30.33 18.78 -39.83
C LEU A 68 -29.67 18.87 -38.46
N ALA A 69 -30.20 19.74 -37.60
CA ALA A 69 -29.68 19.96 -36.27
C ALA A 69 -30.26 18.96 -35.26
N GLY A 70 -29.47 18.54 -34.28
CA GLY A 70 -29.92 17.74 -33.15
C GLY A 70 -30.50 16.38 -33.53
N VAL A 71 -29.96 15.72 -34.56
CA VAL A 71 -30.43 14.39 -34.98
C VAL A 71 -29.96 13.34 -33.96
N PRO A 72 -30.87 12.58 -33.32
CA PRO A 72 -30.51 11.61 -32.29
C PRO A 72 -29.57 10.51 -32.78
N LEU A 73 -28.55 10.21 -31.97
CA LEU A 73 -27.64 9.09 -32.19
C LEU A 73 -28.23 7.77 -31.67
N PRO A 74 -27.90 6.63 -32.29
CA PRO A 74 -28.31 5.33 -31.78
C PRO A 74 -27.50 4.97 -30.53
N LEU A 75 -28.14 4.33 -29.55
CA LEU A 75 -27.47 3.70 -28.42
C LEU A 75 -27.08 2.26 -28.81
N PRO A 76 -25.78 1.91 -28.90
CA PRO A 76 -25.36 0.54 -29.22
C PRO A 76 -25.80 -0.47 -28.14
N THR A 77 -25.72 -0.03 -26.88
CA THR A 77 -26.30 -0.65 -25.68
C THR A 77 -26.87 0.49 -24.84
N GLY A 78 -28.07 0.35 -24.26
CA GLY A 78 -28.73 1.48 -23.62
C GLY A 78 -29.96 1.17 -22.77
N GLY A 79 -30.41 2.19 -22.05
CA GLY A 79 -31.50 2.23 -21.09
C GLY A 79 -31.33 3.45 -20.16
N GLU A 80 -32.18 3.58 -19.15
CA GLU A 80 -32.02 4.66 -18.16
C GLU A 80 -30.68 4.48 -17.40
N GLU A 81 -29.82 5.50 -17.46
CA GLU A 81 -28.49 5.54 -16.82
C GLU A 81 -27.54 4.38 -17.17
N MET A 82 -27.70 3.76 -18.33
CA MET A 82 -26.84 2.64 -18.78
C MET A 82 -26.44 2.78 -20.25
N GLY A 83 -25.28 2.21 -20.62
CA GLY A 83 -24.79 2.15 -21.99
C GLY A 83 -23.35 2.58 -22.18
N ILE A 84 -22.89 2.56 -23.43
CA ILE A 84 -21.59 3.07 -23.87
C ILE A 84 -21.83 4.32 -24.72
N TYR A 85 -21.34 5.47 -24.26
CA TYR A 85 -21.57 6.76 -24.88
C TYR A 85 -20.27 7.30 -25.47
N ALA A 86 -20.27 7.55 -26.79
CA ALA A 86 -19.17 8.17 -27.50
C ALA A 86 -19.71 8.95 -28.69
N PHE A 87 -19.46 10.26 -28.71
CA PHE A 87 -19.83 11.09 -29.85
C PHE A 87 -18.91 10.79 -31.04
N PRO A 88 -19.46 10.63 -32.26
CA PRO A 88 -18.64 10.61 -33.45
C PRO A 88 -18.02 11.98 -33.69
N GLU A 89 -16.78 12.01 -34.17
CA GLU A 89 -16.10 13.25 -34.55
C GLU A 89 -16.75 13.89 -35.79
N GLU A 90 -16.59 15.20 -35.94
CA GLU A 90 -16.93 15.91 -37.17
C GLU A 90 -16.26 15.26 -38.38
N GLY A 91 -17.02 15.11 -39.46
CA GLY A 91 -16.60 14.38 -40.66
C GLY A 91 -16.99 12.91 -40.68
N THR A 92 -17.39 12.32 -39.53
CA THR A 92 -17.81 10.91 -39.47
C THR A 92 -19.02 10.65 -40.36
N ARG A 93 -18.99 9.54 -41.10
CA ARG A 93 -20.09 9.12 -41.97
C ARG A 93 -21.15 8.35 -41.20
N VAL A 94 -22.41 8.73 -41.37
CA VAL A 94 -23.56 8.11 -40.70
C VAL A 94 -24.67 7.78 -41.70
N VAL A 95 -25.58 6.89 -41.31
CA VAL A 95 -26.82 6.61 -42.03
C VAL A 95 -27.96 7.31 -41.31
N VAL A 96 -28.61 8.27 -41.97
CA VAL A 96 -29.82 8.93 -41.47
C VAL A 96 -31.05 8.28 -42.09
N CYS A 97 -32.04 8.03 -41.23
CA CYS A 97 -33.36 7.55 -41.59
C CYS A 97 -34.43 8.48 -41.04
N PHE A 98 -35.64 8.39 -41.57
CA PHE A 98 -36.77 9.22 -41.17
C PHE A 98 -37.86 8.30 -40.63
N ALA A 99 -38.20 8.43 -39.35
CA ALA A 99 -39.20 7.57 -38.72
C ALA A 99 -40.54 7.72 -39.45
N TYR A 100 -41.13 6.59 -39.88
CA TYR A 100 -42.35 6.55 -40.69
C TYR A 100 -42.27 7.31 -42.03
N GLY A 101 -41.06 7.57 -42.55
CA GLY A 101 -40.86 8.40 -43.74
C GLY A 101 -41.13 9.90 -43.53
N LEU A 102 -41.24 10.35 -42.27
CA LEU A 102 -41.56 11.73 -41.92
C LEU A 102 -40.30 12.61 -41.87
N PRO A 103 -40.20 13.69 -42.67
CA PRO A 103 -39.00 14.54 -42.74
C PRO A 103 -38.59 15.19 -41.41
N HIS A 104 -39.56 15.41 -40.51
CA HIS A 104 -39.36 16.05 -39.21
C HIS A 104 -38.99 15.07 -38.08
N LYS A 105 -38.81 13.77 -38.40
CA LYS A 105 -38.38 12.75 -37.44
C LYS A 105 -37.10 12.03 -37.91
N PRO A 106 -36.00 12.76 -38.19
CA PRO A 106 -34.74 12.13 -38.54
C PRO A 106 -34.16 11.42 -37.31
N TYR A 107 -33.45 10.33 -37.55
CA TYR A 107 -32.61 9.68 -36.55
C TYR A 107 -31.42 9.01 -37.25
N ILE A 108 -30.31 8.89 -36.54
CA ILE A 108 -29.16 8.16 -37.04
C ILE A 108 -29.37 6.68 -36.75
N GLN A 109 -29.36 5.87 -37.81
CA GLN A 109 -29.50 4.43 -37.70
C GLN A 109 -28.16 3.75 -37.38
N THR A 110 -27.07 4.22 -38.00
CA THR A 110 -25.76 3.56 -37.90
C THR A 110 -24.63 4.53 -38.18
N ILE A 111 -23.52 4.39 -37.43
CA ILE A 111 -22.25 5.06 -37.70
C ILE A 111 -21.40 4.14 -38.57
N LEU A 112 -20.81 4.68 -39.64
CA LEU A 112 -20.03 3.91 -40.59
C LEU A 112 -18.53 4.19 -40.43
N PRO A 113 -17.65 3.16 -40.52
CA PRO A 113 -16.21 3.33 -40.34
C PRO A 113 -15.50 3.97 -41.55
N HIS A 114 -16.25 4.33 -42.60
CA HIS A 114 -15.68 4.84 -43.85
C HIS A 114 -14.98 6.18 -43.62
N GLY A 115 -13.68 6.24 -43.95
CA GLY A 115 -12.86 7.43 -43.77
C GLY A 115 -12.26 7.59 -42.37
N LEU A 116 -12.53 6.66 -41.44
CA LEU A 116 -11.94 6.66 -40.10
C LEU A 116 -10.68 5.79 -40.04
N SER A 117 -9.74 6.18 -39.17
CA SER A 117 -8.62 5.33 -38.77
C SER A 117 -9.09 4.35 -37.70
N MET A 118 -9.01 3.05 -37.97
CA MET A 118 -9.50 2.01 -37.07
C MET A 118 -8.40 1.49 -36.15
N PRO A 119 -8.73 1.05 -34.91
CA PRO A 119 -7.80 0.27 -34.09
C PRO A 119 -7.24 -0.97 -34.80
N SER A 120 -6.06 -1.40 -34.38
CA SER A 120 -5.64 -2.77 -34.58
C SER A 120 -6.48 -3.72 -33.72
N VAL A 121 -7.32 -4.53 -34.37
CA VAL A 121 -8.14 -5.57 -33.74
C VAL A 121 -7.95 -6.89 -34.48
N PRO A 122 -6.95 -7.70 -34.09
CA PRO A 122 -6.79 -9.06 -34.60
C PRO A 122 -8.06 -9.91 -34.41
N LYS A 123 -8.17 -11.00 -35.19
CA LYS A 123 -9.32 -11.90 -35.08
C LYS A 123 -9.36 -12.54 -33.68
N GLY A 124 -10.48 -12.34 -32.98
CA GLY A 124 -10.71 -12.87 -31.63
C GLY A 124 -10.53 -11.81 -30.54
N ASP A 125 -9.77 -10.75 -30.82
CA ASP A 125 -9.60 -9.63 -29.90
C ASP A 125 -10.87 -8.78 -29.80
N GLN A 126 -11.04 -8.16 -28.64
CA GLN A 126 -12.02 -7.11 -28.39
C GLN A 126 -11.31 -5.89 -27.83
N VAL A 127 -11.66 -4.71 -28.31
CA VAL A 127 -10.99 -3.46 -27.94
C VAL A 127 -12.02 -2.37 -27.68
N TRP A 128 -11.93 -1.77 -26.50
CA TRP A 128 -12.54 -0.49 -26.20
C TRP A 128 -11.43 0.54 -26.01
N GLN A 129 -11.36 1.56 -26.88
CA GLN A 129 -10.24 2.50 -26.86
C GLN A 129 -10.66 3.94 -27.14
N HIS A 130 -9.84 4.85 -26.64
CA HIS A 130 -9.76 6.24 -27.10
C HIS A 130 -8.57 6.42 -28.06
N SER A 131 -7.43 5.78 -27.76
CA SER A 131 -6.20 5.77 -28.57
C SER A 131 -5.43 4.48 -28.33
N GLU A 132 -4.36 4.22 -29.10
CA GLU A 132 -3.50 3.06 -28.87
C GLU A 132 -2.89 3.05 -27.45
N ALA A 133 -2.60 4.23 -26.89
CA ALA A 133 -2.07 4.39 -25.54
C ALA A 133 -3.13 4.33 -24.43
N CYS A 134 -4.43 4.38 -24.77
CA CYS A 134 -5.55 4.41 -23.83
C CYS A 134 -6.66 3.45 -24.27
N GLN A 135 -6.60 2.21 -23.75
CA GLN A 135 -7.48 1.12 -24.16
C GLN A 135 -7.74 0.10 -23.03
N GLN A 136 -8.86 -0.59 -23.17
CA GLN A 136 -9.11 -1.88 -22.55
C GLN A 136 -9.25 -2.93 -23.64
N ARG A 137 -8.52 -4.03 -23.51
CA ARG A 137 -8.44 -5.08 -24.51
C ARG A 137 -8.60 -6.45 -23.88
N VAL A 138 -9.31 -7.31 -24.59
CA VAL A 138 -9.31 -8.76 -24.38
C VAL A 138 -8.68 -9.38 -25.62
N ASP A 139 -7.63 -10.18 -25.45
CA ASP A 139 -7.07 -10.94 -26.57
C ASP A 139 -7.86 -12.24 -26.83
N ALA A 140 -7.52 -12.94 -27.90
CA ALA A 140 -8.18 -14.21 -28.26
C ALA A 140 -8.08 -15.31 -27.19
N ASP A 141 -7.11 -15.23 -26.27
CA ASP A 141 -6.91 -16.19 -25.17
C ASP A 141 -7.67 -15.78 -23.90
N GLY A 142 -8.30 -14.60 -23.89
CA GLY A 142 -9.07 -14.07 -22.78
C GLY A 142 -8.26 -13.23 -21.79
N ASN A 143 -7.02 -12.86 -22.12
CA ASN A 143 -6.21 -11.99 -21.26
C ASN A 143 -6.73 -10.55 -21.34
N TRP A 144 -6.85 -9.90 -20.18
CA TRP A 144 -7.28 -8.51 -20.08
C TRP A 144 -6.10 -7.57 -19.93
N LEU A 145 -6.10 -6.48 -20.72
CA LEU A 145 -5.19 -5.35 -20.58
C LEU A 145 -6.01 -4.09 -20.28
N ARG A 146 -5.67 -3.37 -19.22
CA ARG A 146 -6.12 -1.99 -18.96
C ARG A 146 -4.90 -1.07 -19.03
N GLN A 147 -4.87 -0.21 -20.04
CA GLN A 147 -3.73 0.68 -20.31
C GLN A 147 -4.19 2.13 -20.46
N THR A 148 -3.41 3.04 -19.90
CA THR A 148 -3.52 4.48 -20.15
C THR A 148 -2.15 5.14 -19.96
N ASP A 149 -1.88 6.18 -20.75
CA ASP A 149 -0.81 7.16 -20.54
C ASP A 149 -1.25 8.33 -19.62
N GLY A 150 -2.52 8.34 -19.23
CA GLY A 150 -3.11 9.28 -18.28
C GLY A 150 -3.17 8.72 -16.86
N LYS A 151 -4.33 8.91 -16.22
CA LYS A 151 -4.56 8.58 -14.81
C LYS A 151 -5.72 7.60 -14.67
N ILE A 152 -5.51 6.57 -13.85
CA ILE A 152 -6.58 5.69 -13.36
C ILE A 152 -7.03 6.16 -11.97
N GLN A 153 -8.35 6.28 -11.77
CA GLN A 153 -8.96 6.48 -10.46
C GLN A 153 -10.10 5.47 -10.28
N ASP A 154 -9.93 4.57 -9.31
CA ASP A 154 -10.99 3.65 -8.91
C ASP A 154 -11.61 4.17 -7.60
N LYS A 155 -12.93 4.44 -7.62
CA LYS A 155 -13.70 4.91 -6.46
C LYS A 155 -14.80 3.91 -6.18
N ALA A 156 -14.78 3.30 -5.00
CA ALA A 156 -15.76 2.32 -4.59
C ALA A 156 -15.98 2.41 -3.08
N ILE A 157 -17.15 1.94 -2.62
CA ILE A 157 -17.42 1.70 -1.20
C ILE A 157 -16.59 0.50 -0.72
N GLU A 158 -16.48 -0.52 -1.56
CA GLU A 158 -15.74 -1.75 -1.30
C GLU A 158 -14.95 -2.17 -2.55
N ARG A 159 -13.73 -2.69 -2.36
CA ARG A 159 -12.87 -3.22 -3.42
C ARG A 159 -12.22 -4.51 -2.95
N GLU A 160 -12.58 -5.60 -3.61
CA GLU A 160 -11.98 -6.92 -3.41
C GLU A 160 -11.07 -7.27 -4.59
N VAL A 161 -9.94 -7.90 -4.31
CA VAL A 161 -9.02 -8.41 -5.32
C VAL A 161 -8.57 -9.79 -4.90
N GLU A 162 -8.92 -10.78 -5.70
CA GLU A 162 -8.50 -12.17 -5.51
C GLU A 162 -7.66 -12.61 -6.71
N ALA A 163 -6.46 -13.11 -6.44
CA ALA A 163 -5.57 -13.65 -7.45
C ALA A 163 -4.67 -14.72 -6.82
N MET A 164 -4.28 -15.73 -7.59
CA MET A 164 -3.27 -16.70 -7.14
C MET A 164 -1.88 -16.07 -7.02
N GLY A 165 -1.61 -15.01 -7.78
CA GLY A 165 -0.40 -14.20 -7.68
C GLY A 165 -0.68 -12.75 -8.06
N ASN A 166 -0.10 -11.81 -7.33
CA ASN A 166 -0.16 -10.38 -7.62
C ASN A 166 1.27 -9.82 -7.65
N THR A 167 1.63 -9.12 -8.72
CA THR A 167 2.94 -8.45 -8.83
C THR A 167 2.69 -6.98 -9.13
N GLU A 168 3.23 -6.13 -8.27
CA GLU A 168 3.10 -4.69 -8.39
C GLU A 168 4.48 -4.04 -8.49
N ARG A 169 4.65 -3.13 -9.44
CA ARG A 169 5.89 -2.37 -9.62
C ARG A 169 5.58 -0.89 -9.71
N TYR A 170 6.18 -0.13 -8.81
CA TYR A 170 6.00 1.31 -8.72
C TYR A 170 7.34 2.02 -8.70
N GLN A 171 7.38 3.24 -9.24
CA GLN A 171 8.48 4.16 -8.96
C GLN A 171 8.34 4.78 -7.58
N ASN A 172 7.09 5.05 -7.14
CA ASN A 172 6.74 5.54 -5.82
C ASN A 172 5.40 4.93 -5.38
N HIS A 173 5.27 4.59 -4.10
CA HIS A 173 4.04 4.08 -3.50
C HIS A 173 3.76 4.81 -2.19
N THR A 174 2.52 5.28 -2.02
CA THR A 174 2.06 5.88 -0.77
C THR A 174 0.70 5.28 -0.43
N ARG A 175 0.55 4.86 0.81
CA ARG A 175 -0.70 4.30 1.34
C ARG A 175 -1.06 5.02 2.62
N THR A 176 -2.24 5.64 2.62
CA THR A 176 -2.86 6.22 3.81
C THR A 176 -4.07 5.35 4.17
N VAL A 177 -4.16 4.99 5.45
CA VAL A 177 -5.28 4.21 6.00
C VAL A 177 -5.77 4.97 7.22
N ASP A 178 -7.02 5.40 7.18
CA ASP A 178 -7.59 6.27 8.23
C ASP A 178 -7.93 5.51 9.51
N ASP A 179 -8.10 4.19 9.41
CA ASP A 179 -8.41 3.32 10.53
C ASP A 179 -7.41 2.15 10.62
N HIS A 180 -7.85 0.90 10.44
CA HIS A 180 -7.01 -0.26 10.67
C HIS A 180 -6.35 -0.79 9.38
N SER A 181 -5.08 -1.18 9.49
CA SER A 181 -4.35 -1.94 8.46
C SER A 181 -3.84 -3.24 9.04
N LYS A 182 -4.30 -4.37 8.49
CA LYS A 182 -3.86 -5.71 8.86
C LYS A 182 -3.23 -6.39 7.67
N GLU A 183 -2.15 -7.10 7.91
CA GLU A 183 -1.52 -7.98 6.93
C GLU A 183 -1.26 -9.34 7.59
N SER A 184 -1.78 -10.40 6.96
CA SER A 184 -1.57 -11.78 7.39
C SER A 184 -0.81 -12.51 6.30
N VAL A 185 0.38 -13.02 6.63
CA VAL A 185 1.22 -13.78 5.71
C VAL A 185 1.41 -15.17 6.27
N GLY A 186 0.89 -16.20 5.57
CA GLY A 186 1.00 -17.59 6.01
C GLY A 186 2.40 -18.19 5.82
N GLY A 187 3.18 -17.62 4.90
CA GLY A 187 4.59 -17.96 4.68
C GLY A 187 5.53 -16.93 5.30
N ILE A 188 6.46 -16.41 4.50
CA ILE A 188 7.48 -15.45 4.93
C ILE A 188 7.13 -14.05 4.41
N LYS A 189 7.23 -13.04 5.29
CA LYS A 189 7.18 -11.64 4.90
C LYS A 189 8.58 -11.03 4.98
N THR A 190 9.08 -10.54 3.85
CA THR A 190 10.36 -9.82 3.76
C THR A 190 10.11 -8.35 3.44
N ILE A 191 10.70 -7.44 4.21
CA ILE A 191 10.72 -6.00 3.92
C ILE A 191 12.17 -5.58 3.82
N GLU A 192 12.57 -5.08 2.65
CA GLU A 192 13.92 -4.59 2.39
C GLU A 192 13.89 -3.11 1.99
N ALA A 193 14.81 -2.33 2.54
CA ALA A 193 14.99 -0.93 2.17
C ALA A 193 16.50 -0.62 2.10
N LEU A 194 16.99 -0.28 0.90
CA LEU A 194 18.41 0.06 0.69
C LEU A 194 18.84 1.35 1.40
N GLY A 195 17.90 2.29 1.56
CA GLY A 195 18.15 3.56 2.23
C GLY A 195 17.98 3.46 3.76
N ALA A 196 16.72 3.41 4.20
CA ALA A 196 16.39 3.30 5.62
C ALA A 196 15.01 2.65 5.81
N LEU A 197 14.88 1.85 6.87
CA LEU A 197 13.59 1.41 7.41
C LEU A 197 13.24 2.28 8.62
N LYS A 198 12.05 2.90 8.62
CA LYS A 198 11.55 3.69 9.74
C LYS A 198 10.23 3.12 10.22
N LEU A 199 10.19 2.69 11.48
CA LEU A 199 8.99 2.21 12.16
C LEU A 199 8.71 3.16 13.32
N LEU A 200 7.64 3.93 13.22
CA LEU A 200 7.28 4.96 14.19
C LEU A 200 5.89 4.66 14.73
N SER A 201 5.74 4.72 16.06
CA SER A 201 4.45 4.64 16.74
C SER A 201 4.31 5.82 17.68
N GLY A 202 3.16 6.50 17.65
CA GLY A 202 2.81 7.52 18.65
C GLY A 202 2.28 6.93 19.96
N GLY A 203 2.01 5.62 19.98
CA GLY A 203 1.53 4.87 21.14
C GLY A 203 2.50 3.74 21.48
N SER A 204 1.99 2.50 21.53
CA SER A 204 2.80 1.30 21.75
C SER A 204 3.34 0.72 20.44
N ALA A 205 4.48 0.03 20.54
CA ALA A 205 5.00 -0.85 19.49
C ALA A 205 5.41 -2.16 20.15
N SER A 206 4.94 -3.29 19.60
CA SER A 206 5.26 -4.63 20.09
C SER A 206 5.95 -5.42 18.99
N LEU A 207 7.13 -5.95 19.28
CA LEU A 207 7.87 -6.87 18.42
C LEU A 207 8.09 -8.15 19.21
N ALA A 208 7.60 -9.26 18.69
CA ALA A 208 7.69 -10.57 19.34
C ALA A 208 7.92 -11.66 18.31
N ALA A 209 8.68 -12.68 18.71
CA ALA A 209 8.88 -13.92 17.98
C ALA A 209 8.58 -15.09 18.92
N MET A 210 8.05 -16.20 18.38
CA MET A 210 7.84 -17.42 19.18
C MET A 210 9.14 -18.18 19.43
N ASP A 211 10.08 -18.06 18.50
CA ASP A 211 11.41 -18.66 18.54
C ASP A 211 12.43 -17.51 18.68
N ASP A 212 13.38 -17.39 17.77
CA ASP A 212 14.42 -16.37 17.87
C ASP A 212 14.01 -14.98 17.36
N LEU A 213 14.42 -13.95 18.10
CA LEU A 213 14.43 -12.55 17.66
C LEU A 213 15.87 -12.07 17.51
N HIS A 214 16.30 -11.83 16.27
CA HIS A 214 17.63 -11.30 15.98
C HIS A 214 17.61 -9.80 15.71
N GLN A 215 18.48 -9.06 16.42
CA GLN A 215 18.76 -7.65 16.16
C GLN A 215 20.27 -7.46 15.99
N ALA A 216 20.70 -7.06 14.81
CA ALA A 216 22.11 -6.87 14.49
C ALA A 216 22.32 -5.54 13.74
N THR A 217 23.43 -4.86 14.03
CA THR A 217 23.84 -3.66 13.31
C THR A 217 25.32 -3.74 12.99
N GLY A 218 25.76 -3.18 11.86
CA GLY A 218 27.18 -3.14 11.48
C GLY A 218 27.97 -2.00 12.15
N ARG A 219 27.30 -1.11 12.89
CA ARG A 219 27.90 0.02 13.60
C ARG A 219 27.28 0.10 15.01
N ASP A 220 26.45 1.10 15.25
CA ASP A 220 25.92 1.39 16.58
C ASP A 220 24.49 0.88 16.74
N LEU A 221 24.22 0.22 17.87
CA LEU A 221 22.88 0.01 18.40
C LEU A 221 22.63 0.99 19.54
N ASN A 222 21.76 1.97 19.31
CA ASN A 222 21.39 2.96 20.31
C ASN A 222 20.02 2.62 20.91
N LEU A 223 20.00 2.26 22.19
CA LEU A 223 18.78 2.03 22.96
C LEU A 223 18.59 3.14 23.98
N VAL A 224 17.52 3.91 23.85
CA VAL A 224 17.18 5.01 24.77
C VAL A 224 15.83 4.73 25.39
N VAL A 225 15.79 4.74 26.73
CA VAL A 225 14.57 4.48 27.51
C VAL A 225 14.36 5.61 28.51
N GLY A 226 13.22 6.31 28.42
CA GLY A 226 12.97 7.51 29.20
C GLY A 226 12.57 7.29 30.66
N GLN A 227 12.18 6.07 31.04
CA GLN A 227 11.77 5.74 32.42
C GLN A 227 12.45 4.46 32.91
N LYS A 228 11.92 3.29 32.53
CA LYS A 228 12.39 1.99 33.02
C LYS A 228 12.73 1.07 31.86
N HIS A 229 13.98 0.62 31.81
CA HIS A 229 14.36 -0.53 31.00
C HIS A 229 14.20 -1.80 31.85
N ASN A 230 13.39 -2.75 31.39
CA ASN A 230 13.21 -4.03 32.05
C ASN A 230 13.65 -5.15 31.10
N ALA A 231 14.67 -5.89 31.50
CA ALA A 231 15.18 -7.04 30.76
C ALA A 231 15.09 -8.27 31.68
N THR A 232 14.30 -9.25 31.26
CA THR A 232 14.15 -10.53 31.97
C THR A 232 14.69 -11.63 31.09
N VAL A 233 15.60 -12.44 31.65
CA VAL A 233 16.19 -13.59 30.96
C VAL A 233 15.87 -14.83 31.79
N GLY A 234 15.24 -15.83 31.17
CA GLY A 234 14.87 -17.08 31.85
C GLY A 234 16.04 -18.07 31.99
N GLY A 235 17.06 -17.96 31.13
CA GLY A 235 18.32 -18.69 31.18
C GLY A 235 19.51 -17.76 31.42
N ASP A 236 20.57 -17.93 30.65
CA ASP A 236 21.80 -17.17 30.79
C ASP A 236 21.77 -15.83 30.03
N MET A 237 22.28 -14.77 30.66
CA MET A 237 22.55 -13.48 30.01
C MET A 237 24.05 -13.38 29.73
N GLU A 238 24.44 -13.43 28.46
CA GLU A 238 25.84 -13.29 28.05
C GLU A 238 26.12 -11.88 27.50
N GLU A 239 27.06 -11.17 28.13
CA GLU A 239 27.55 -9.88 27.67
C GLU A 239 29.04 -9.97 27.32
N ARG A 240 29.39 -9.85 26.04
CA ARG A 240 30.77 -9.80 25.57
C ARG A 240 31.16 -8.38 25.19
N ILE A 241 32.08 -7.80 25.94
CA ILE A 241 32.52 -6.41 25.79
C ILE A 241 34.02 -6.41 25.58
N GLU A 242 34.45 -6.19 24.34
CA GLU A 242 35.89 -6.12 23.96
C GLU A 242 36.54 -4.81 24.43
N GLY A 243 35.73 -3.74 24.51
CA GLY A 243 36.16 -2.44 25.01
C GLY A 243 35.89 -2.30 26.51
N VAL A 244 35.31 -1.17 26.88
CA VAL A 244 34.97 -0.86 28.27
C VAL A 244 33.47 -1.02 28.52
N ARG A 245 33.11 -1.60 29.67
CA ARG A 245 31.77 -1.49 30.24
C ARG A 245 31.72 -0.30 31.18
N GLN A 246 30.90 0.70 30.87
CA GLN A 246 30.57 1.77 31.80
C GLN A 246 29.16 1.57 32.34
N SER A 247 29.05 1.46 33.66
CA SER A 247 27.77 1.42 34.38
C SER A 247 27.78 2.56 35.39
N LEU A 248 26.97 3.59 35.14
CA LEU A 248 26.94 4.83 35.92
C LEU A 248 25.55 4.99 36.53
N ALA A 249 25.45 4.86 37.84
CA ALA A 249 24.22 5.09 38.59
C ALA A 249 24.33 6.36 39.43
N ALA A 250 23.33 7.24 39.36
CA ALA A 250 23.30 8.49 40.14
C ALA A 250 22.90 8.27 41.61
N ILE A 251 22.16 7.19 41.90
CA ILE A 251 21.64 6.90 43.25
C ILE A 251 22.33 5.67 43.82
N SER A 252 22.15 4.50 43.19
CA SER A 252 22.75 3.25 43.66
C SER A 252 22.88 2.24 42.53
N GLN A 253 23.85 1.34 42.68
CA GLN A 253 24.03 0.16 41.84
C GLN A 253 23.99 -1.07 42.74
N GLN A 254 23.20 -2.07 42.35
CA GLN A 254 23.05 -3.33 43.08
C GLN A 254 23.42 -4.48 42.16
N LEU A 255 24.35 -5.32 42.62
CA LEU A 255 24.71 -6.59 42.00
C LEU A 255 24.42 -7.67 43.05
N ILE A 256 23.30 -8.37 42.89
CA ILE A 256 22.79 -9.30 43.89
C ILE A 256 22.70 -10.67 43.26
N ALA A 257 23.50 -11.60 43.79
CA ALA A 257 23.45 -13.00 43.45
C ALA A 257 23.73 -13.85 44.71
N PRO A 258 23.23 -15.10 44.78
CA PRO A 258 23.56 -16.02 45.86
C PRO A 258 25.05 -16.27 46.00
N LYS A 259 25.80 -16.25 44.89
CA LYS A 259 27.26 -16.30 44.83
C LYS A 259 27.78 -15.29 43.83
N ASN A 260 28.89 -14.65 44.15
CA ASN A 260 29.44 -13.56 43.36
C ASN A 260 30.91 -13.81 43.02
N HIS A 261 31.26 -13.42 41.80
CA HIS A 261 32.63 -13.38 41.30
C HIS A 261 32.90 -12.02 40.68
N VAL A 262 33.84 -11.27 41.26
CA VAL A 262 34.26 -9.97 40.72
C VAL A 262 35.78 -9.96 40.63
N GLY A 263 36.29 -9.94 39.40
CA GLY A 263 37.72 -10.01 39.11
C GLY A 263 38.00 -10.82 37.85
N SER A 264 39.17 -11.46 37.79
CA SER A 264 39.56 -12.31 36.66
C SER A 264 39.15 -13.77 36.90
N LYS A 265 39.30 -14.65 35.91
CA LYS A 265 39.00 -16.09 36.07
C LYS A 265 39.71 -16.73 37.27
N SER A 266 40.90 -16.26 37.63
CA SER A 266 41.71 -16.81 38.72
C SER A 266 41.68 -15.97 40.00
N VAL A 267 41.14 -14.75 39.96
CA VAL A 267 41.13 -13.82 41.10
C VAL A 267 39.71 -13.32 41.33
N ASN A 268 39.13 -13.70 42.45
CA ASN A 268 37.84 -13.18 42.93
C ASN A 268 38.08 -12.24 44.12
N ILE A 269 37.66 -10.98 44.02
CA ILE A 269 37.83 -10.00 45.10
C ILE A 269 37.19 -10.46 46.42
N PHE A 270 36.05 -11.17 46.36
CA PHE A 270 35.39 -11.69 47.56
C PHE A 270 36.24 -12.74 48.25
N GLN A 271 36.88 -13.63 47.48
CA GLN A 271 37.80 -14.62 48.02
C GLN A 271 39.02 -13.95 48.65
N VAL A 272 39.58 -12.93 48.01
CA VAL A 272 40.70 -12.14 48.58
C VAL A 272 40.31 -11.51 49.92
N VAL A 273 39.08 -11.00 50.05
CA VAL A 273 38.58 -10.45 51.32
C VAL A 273 38.36 -11.55 52.36
N CYS A 274 37.88 -12.73 51.98
CA CYS A 274 37.80 -13.89 52.88
C CYS A 274 39.19 -14.29 53.40
N ASP A 275 40.18 -14.40 52.52
CA ASP A 275 41.55 -14.76 52.87
C ASP A 275 42.18 -13.69 53.79
N LEU A 276 41.89 -12.41 53.52
CA LEU A 276 42.32 -11.30 54.38
C LEU A 276 41.68 -11.39 55.78
N LEU A 277 40.40 -11.73 55.88
CA LEU A 277 39.72 -11.90 57.18
C LEU A 277 40.31 -13.08 57.97
N ASP A 278 40.65 -14.17 57.30
CA ASP A 278 41.31 -15.31 57.92
C ASP A 278 42.73 -14.93 58.39
N LEU A 279 43.48 -14.15 57.61
CA LEU A 279 44.79 -13.63 58.02
C LEU A 279 44.70 -12.68 59.22
N VAL A 280 43.70 -11.79 59.24
CA VAL A 280 43.44 -10.88 60.37
C VAL A 280 43.04 -11.66 61.63
N GLN A 281 42.23 -12.70 61.49
CA GLN A 281 41.87 -13.59 62.60
C GLN A 281 43.13 -14.23 63.21
N GLN A 282 43.98 -14.83 62.37
CA GLN A 282 45.23 -15.47 62.81
C GLN A 282 46.17 -14.48 63.49
N MET A 283 46.36 -13.30 62.90
CA MET A 283 47.20 -12.25 63.46
C MET A 283 46.74 -11.82 64.85
N ASN A 284 45.43 -11.59 65.04
CA ASN A 284 44.89 -11.22 66.35
C ASN A 284 45.07 -12.34 67.39
N THR A 285 44.88 -13.60 67.00
CA THR A 285 45.13 -14.75 67.89
C THR A 285 46.60 -14.83 68.31
N GLN A 286 47.53 -14.61 67.36
CA GLN A 286 48.97 -14.59 67.66
C GLN A 286 49.34 -13.44 68.59
N LEU A 287 48.82 -12.23 68.37
CA LEU A 287 49.08 -11.06 69.23
C LEU A 287 48.56 -11.25 70.65
N ALA A 288 47.39 -11.88 70.82
CA ALA A 288 46.83 -12.18 72.13
C ALA A 288 47.71 -13.13 72.96
N GLY A 289 48.43 -14.03 72.29
CA GLY A 289 49.32 -15.01 72.90
C GLY A 289 50.80 -14.60 72.92
N HIS A 290 51.18 -13.44 72.36
CA HIS A 290 52.59 -13.10 72.23
C HIS A 290 53.22 -12.72 73.59
N THR A 291 54.47 -13.13 73.84
CA THR A 291 55.22 -12.79 75.06
C THR A 291 56.68 -12.47 74.71
N HIS A 292 57.38 -11.77 75.62
CA HIS A 292 58.82 -11.49 75.51
C HIS A 292 59.58 -12.26 76.60
N GLY A 293 59.78 -13.57 76.40
CA GLY A 293 60.38 -14.45 77.42
C GLY A 293 59.35 -14.86 78.49
N PRO A 294 59.75 -15.04 79.77
CA PRO A 294 58.84 -15.47 80.84
C PRO A 294 58.01 -14.31 81.40
N THR A 295 57.36 -13.54 80.52
CA THR A 295 56.42 -12.46 80.90
C THR A 295 54.97 -12.92 80.77
N PRO A 296 54.02 -12.34 81.53
CA PRO A 296 52.60 -12.52 81.24
C PRO A 296 52.24 -12.13 79.80
N VAL A 297 51.12 -12.67 79.30
CA VAL A 297 50.51 -12.22 78.05
C VAL A 297 50.15 -10.73 78.13
N PRO A 298 49.96 -10.04 76.98
CA PRO A 298 49.70 -8.61 76.97
C PRO A 298 48.42 -8.27 77.74
N GLY A 299 48.41 -7.14 78.46
CA GLY A 299 47.23 -6.69 79.22
C GLY A 299 45.98 -6.44 78.35
N ASN A 300 46.14 -6.37 77.03
CA ASN A 300 45.07 -6.23 76.04
C ASN A 300 44.75 -7.53 75.28
N ALA A 301 45.23 -8.70 75.71
CA ALA A 301 45.01 -9.99 75.04
C ALA A 301 43.51 -10.31 74.81
N GLY A 302 42.65 -10.02 75.79
CA GLY A 302 41.20 -10.22 75.66
C GLY A 302 40.58 -9.40 74.52
N ALA A 303 41.09 -8.19 74.26
CA ALA A 303 40.63 -7.36 73.14
C ALA A 303 41.02 -7.98 71.79
N PHE A 304 42.24 -8.50 71.67
CA PHE A 304 42.69 -9.20 70.46
C PHE A 304 41.88 -10.47 70.19
N ILE A 305 41.56 -11.27 71.21
CA ILE A 305 40.65 -12.42 71.06
C ILE A 305 39.28 -11.97 70.56
N GLY A 306 38.74 -10.88 71.13
CA GLY A 306 37.48 -10.29 70.66
C GLY A 306 37.54 -9.86 69.18
N ASN A 307 38.66 -9.31 68.72
CA ASN A 307 38.85 -8.93 67.32
C ASN A 307 38.96 -10.16 66.40
N ALA A 308 39.66 -11.22 66.83
CA ALA A 308 39.71 -12.48 66.09
C ALA A 308 38.30 -13.08 65.90
N ALA A 309 37.48 -13.10 66.95
CA ALA A 309 36.10 -13.57 66.88
C ALA A 309 35.23 -12.73 65.91
N LYS A 310 35.41 -11.40 65.89
CA LYS A 310 34.74 -10.52 64.93
C LYS A 310 35.14 -10.84 63.48
N ALA A 311 36.43 -11.05 63.22
CA ALA A 311 36.92 -11.41 61.88
C ALA A 311 36.29 -12.74 61.41
N THR A 312 36.23 -13.76 62.29
CA THR A 312 35.56 -15.03 62.00
C THR A 312 34.08 -14.85 61.65
N ALA A 313 33.36 -14.00 62.41
CA ALA A 313 31.94 -13.76 62.16
C ALA A 313 31.69 -13.08 60.79
N LEU A 314 32.51 -12.09 60.43
CA LEU A 314 32.46 -11.44 59.11
C LEU A 314 32.80 -12.42 57.98
N ALA A 315 33.81 -13.26 58.17
CA ALA A 315 34.16 -14.31 57.20
C ALA A 315 33.00 -15.29 57.01
N GLY A 316 32.29 -15.64 58.09
CA GLY A 316 31.09 -16.48 58.05
C GLY A 316 29.93 -15.86 57.27
N GLN A 317 29.85 -14.52 57.16
CA GLN A 317 28.86 -13.83 56.33
C GLN A 317 29.28 -13.74 54.86
N LEU A 318 30.57 -13.56 54.59
CA LEU A 318 31.09 -13.33 53.23
C LEU A 318 31.31 -14.64 52.45
N LYS A 319 31.81 -15.69 53.11
CA LYS A 319 32.09 -17.00 52.49
C LYS A 319 30.88 -17.59 51.75
N PRO A 320 29.64 -17.57 52.29
CA PRO A 320 28.46 -18.11 51.61
C PRO A 320 28.10 -17.43 50.29
N ILE A 321 28.46 -16.15 50.12
CA ILE A 321 28.15 -15.36 48.92
C ILE A 321 29.33 -15.24 47.93
N THR A 322 30.42 -15.94 48.20
CA THR A 322 31.61 -16.00 47.34
C THR A 322 31.50 -17.21 46.41
N LEU A 323 31.74 -17.00 45.11
CA LEU A 323 31.80 -18.08 44.14
C LEU A 323 33.03 -18.97 44.36
#